data_AF-A0A2D4NAP9-F1
#
_entry.id   AF-A0A2D4NAP9-F1
#
_cell.length_a   1.000
_cell.length_b   1.000
_cell.length_c   1.000
_cell.angle_alpha   90.00
_cell.angle_beta   90.00
_cell.angle_gamma   90.00
#
_symmetry.space_group_name_H-M   'P 1'
#
loop_
_entity.id
_entity.type
_entity.pdbx_description
1 polymer ?
#
loop_
_entity_poly.entity_id
_entity_poly.type
_entity_poly.pdbx_seq_one_letter_code
_entity_poly.pdbx_strand_id
1 'polypeptide(L)'
;VFLRWDIHSSGFRDFLLKPELLRAIVDCGFEHPSEVQHECIPQAILGMDVLCQAKSGMGKTAVFVLATLQQLEPITGQVSVLVMCHTRELAFQISKEYERFSKYMPSVKVAVFFGGLSIKKDE
;
A
#
# COMPACT_ATOMS: atom_id res chain seq x y z
N VAL A 1 1.66 18.49 -21.41
CA VAL A 1 0.75 19.48 -20.79
C VAL A 1 0.62 19.07 -19.33
N PHE A 2 1.30 19.76 -18.42
CA PHE A 2 1.16 19.56 -16.97
C PHE A 2 -0.06 20.38 -16.54
N LEU A 3 -1.22 19.74 -16.39
CA LEU A 3 -2.38 20.38 -15.77
C LEU A 3 -2.25 20.20 -14.27
N ARG A 4 -1.81 21.25 -13.56
CA ARG A 4 -2.07 21.39 -12.12
C ARG A 4 -3.57 21.57 -11.97
N TRP A 5 -4.26 20.51 -11.54
CA TRP A 5 -5.63 20.62 -11.07
C TRP A 5 -5.60 21.16 -9.63
N ASP A 6 -6.41 22.18 -9.38
CA ASP A 6 -6.68 22.67 -8.03
C ASP A 6 -7.14 21.51 -7.14
N ILE A 7 -6.44 21.30 -6.03
CA ILE A 7 -6.72 20.25 -5.06
C ILE A 7 -8.01 20.66 -4.32
N HIS A 8 -9.16 20.33 -4.89
CA HIS A 8 -10.37 20.19 -4.11
C HIS A 8 -10.11 19.11 -3.06
N SER A 9 -10.23 19.47 -1.78
CA SER A 9 -10.07 18.61 -0.61
C SER A 9 -10.82 17.29 -0.79
N SER A 10 -10.15 16.32 -1.38
CA SER A 10 -10.68 15.00 -1.70
C SER A 10 -10.03 14.02 -0.74
N GLY A 11 -10.85 13.32 0.01
CA GLY A 11 -10.39 12.38 1.03
C GLY A 11 -10.08 11.04 0.39
N PHE A 12 -9.52 10.11 1.18
CA PHE A 12 -9.35 8.72 0.75
C PHE A 12 -10.66 8.03 0.32
N ARG A 13 -11.81 8.55 0.75
CA ARG A 13 -13.15 8.07 0.36
C ARG A 13 -13.41 8.24 -1.14
N ASP A 14 -12.80 9.23 -1.77
CA ASP A 14 -13.02 9.52 -3.20
C ASP A 14 -12.28 8.53 -4.11
N PHE A 15 -11.35 7.74 -3.55
CA PHE A 15 -10.67 6.65 -4.26
C PHE A 15 -11.51 5.37 -4.38
N LEU A 16 -12.74 5.34 -3.84
CA LEU A 16 -13.65 4.18 -3.93
C LEU A 16 -13.03 2.86 -3.42
N LEU A 17 -12.24 2.95 -2.34
CA LEU A 17 -11.59 1.80 -1.72
C LEU A 17 -12.60 0.92 -0.96
N LYS A 18 -12.22 -0.34 -0.75
CA LYS A 18 -12.90 -1.30 0.12
C LYS A 18 -13.20 -0.67 1.50
N PRO A 19 -14.40 -0.86 2.08
CA PRO A 19 -14.76 -0.26 3.37
C PRO A 19 -13.78 -0.59 4.51
N GLU A 20 -13.20 -1.80 4.48
CA GLU A 20 -12.22 -2.28 5.44
C GLU A 20 -10.89 -1.48 5.36
N LEU A 21 -10.46 -1.12 4.14
CA LEU A 21 -9.30 -0.25 3.93
C LEU A 21 -9.58 1.16 4.43
N LEU A 22 -10.72 1.73 4.07
CA LEU A 22 -11.09 3.09 4.51
C LEU A 22 -11.09 3.19 6.03
N ARG A 23 -11.61 2.16 6.71
CA ARG A 23 -11.57 2.08 8.17
C ARG A 23 -10.13 2.03 8.70
N ALA A 24 -9.27 1.20 8.13
CA ALA A 24 -7.86 1.10 8.53
C ALA A 24 -7.07 2.40 8.31
N ILE A 25 -7.35 3.11 7.21
CA ILE A 25 -6.76 4.42 6.89
C ILE A 25 -7.08 5.45 7.98
N VAL A 26 -8.35 5.54 8.39
CA VAL A 26 -8.79 6.43 9.47
C VAL A 26 -8.12 6.09 10.80
N ASP A 27 -8.08 4.80 11.17
CA ASP A 27 -7.40 4.33 12.38
C ASP A 27 -5.90 4.66 12.40
N CYS A 28 -5.28 4.73 11.23
CA CYS A 28 -3.87 5.11 11.08
C CYS A 28 -3.63 6.63 11.12
N GLY A 29 -4.69 7.43 11.25
CA GLY A 29 -4.62 8.90 11.33
C GLY A 29 -4.44 9.59 9.98
N PHE A 30 -4.71 8.91 8.87
CA PHE A 30 -4.65 9.51 7.54
C PHE A 30 -5.97 10.20 7.20
N GLU A 31 -5.96 11.53 7.20
CA GLU A 31 -7.14 12.35 6.87
C GLU A 31 -7.13 12.79 5.41
N HIS A 32 -6.00 13.29 4.93
CA HIS A 32 -5.82 13.84 3.59
C HIS A 32 -4.72 13.07 2.83
N PRO A 33 -4.97 12.65 1.58
CA PRO A 33 -3.92 12.03 0.78
C PRO A 33 -2.84 13.06 0.40
N SER A 34 -1.60 12.60 0.30
CA SER A 34 -0.53 13.44 -0.26
C SER A 34 -0.67 13.59 -1.78
N GLU A 35 0.01 14.57 -2.37
CA GLU A 35 0.01 14.81 -3.83
C GLU A 35 0.36 13.52 -4.61
N VAL A 36 1.41 12.80 -4.18
CA VAL A 36 1.78 11.53 -4.84
C VAL A 36 0.72 10.44 -4.68
N GLN A 37 -0.05 10.44 -3.60
CA GLN A 37 -1.14 9.50 -3.39
C GLN A 37 -2.34 9.85 -4.28
N HIS A 38 -2.70 11.13 -4.36
CA HIS A 38 -3.74 11.62 -5.26
C HIS A 38 -3.46 11.27 -6.72
N GLU A 39 -2.23 11.46 -7.17
CA GLU A 39 -1.85 11.19 -8.57
C GLU A 39 -1.77 9.68 -8.87
N CYS A 40 -1.24 8.88 -7.93
CA CYS A 40 -0.93 7.47 -8.22
C CYS A 40 -2.04 6.49 -7.83
N ILE A 41 -2.75 6.69 -6.72
CA ILE A 41 -3.73 5.68 -6.22
C ILE A 41 -4.83 5.40 -7.25
N PRO A 42 -5.48 6.40 -7.88
CA PRO A 42 -6.58 6.14 -8.81
C PRO A 42 -6.19 5.28 -10.02
N GLN A 43 -4.96 5.44 -10.54
CA GLN A 43 -4.45 4.63 -11.64
C GLN A 43 -3.98 3.26 -11.14
N ALA A 44 -3.30 3.22 -9.99
CA ALA A 44 -2.77 1.99 -9.42
C ALA A 44 -3.87 0.98 -9.04
N ILE A 45 -5.02 1.44 -8.51
CA ILE A 45 -6.15 0.56 -8.14
C ILE A 45 -6.84 -0.08 -9.36
N LEU A 46 -6.64 0.48 -10.55
CA LEU A 46 -7.14 -0.06 -11.82
C LEU A 46 -6.21 -1.12 -12.43
N GLY A 47 -5.11 -1.46 -11.75
CA GLY A 47 -4.13 -2.44 -12.21
C GLY A 47 -3.20 -1.92 -13.31
N MET A 48 -3.09 -0.59 -13.46
CA MET A 48 -2.15 0.02 -14.39
C MET A 48 -0.72 0.02 -13.84
N ASP A 49 0.25 -0.12 -14.74
CA ASP A 49 1.65 0.05 -14.41
C ASP A 49 1.94 1.52 -14.04
N VAL A 50 2.60 1.72 -12.90
CA VAL A 50 2.91 3.05 -12.37
C VAL A 50 4.41 3.21 -12.17
N LEU A 51 5.00 4.18 -12.87
CA LEU A 51 6.33 4.70 -12.57
C LEU A 51 6.20 6.00 -11.77
N CYS A 52 6.60 5.97 -10.50
CA CYS A 52 6.44 7.08 -9.58
C CYS A 52 7.79 7.57 -9.04
N GLN A 53 8.05 8.88 -9.15
CA GLN A 53 9.18 9.53 -8.51
C GLN A 53 8.67 10.63 -7.58
N ALA A 54 8.95 10.50 -6.28
CA ALA A 54 8.64 11.52 -5.29
C ALA A 54 9.70 11.56 -4.18
N LYS A 55 9.76 12.66 -3.42
CA LYS A 55 10.67 12.81 -2.28
C LYS A 55 10.43 11.74 -1.21
N SER A 56 11.45 11.43 -0.42
CA SER A 56 11.29 10.53 0.74
C SER A 56 10.27 11.10 1.73
N GLY A 57 9.53 10.24 2.43
CA GLY A 57 8.49 10.66 3.39
C GLY A 57 7.15 11.12 2.79
N MET A 58 7.01 11.22 1.46
CA MET A 58 5.76 11.68 0.82
C MET A 58 4.62 10.64 0.79
N GLY A 59 4.77 9.49 1.45
CA GLY A 59 3.71 8.47 1.51
C GLY A 59 3.63 7.54 0.30
N LYS A 60 4.71 7.39 -0.49
CA LYS A 60 4.81 6.45 -1.62
C LYS A 60 4.49 4.99 -1.24
N THR A 61 4.87 4.57 -0.03
CA THR A 61 4.59 3.21 0.45
C THR A 61 3.10 2.92 0.50
N ALA A 62 2.31 3.86 1.03
CA ALA A 62 0.86 3.70 1.10
C ALA A 62 0.21 3.61 -0.29
N VAL A 63 0.81 4.18 -1.34
CA VAL A 63 0.29 4.07 -2.71
C VAL A 63 0.17 2.60 -3.13
N PHE A 64 1.29 1.86 -3.13
CA PHE A 64 1.27 0.48 -3.59
C PHE A 64 0.63 -0.46 -2.55
N VAL A 65 0.72 -0.16 -1.26
CA VAL A 65 0.06 -0.97 -0.22
C VAL A 65 -1.46 -0.90 -0.37
N LEU A 66 -2.03 0.31 -0.48
CA LEU A 66 -3.48 0.47 -0.65
C LEU A 66 -3.95 -0.07 -1.99
N ALA A 67 -3.21 0.20 -3.08
CA ALA A 67 -3.57 -0.27 -4.41
C ALA A 67 -3.60 -1.80 -4.50
N THR A 68 -2.59 -2.48 -3.96
CA THR A 68 -2.52 -3.94 -4.02
C THR A 68 -3.54 -4.60 -3.09
N LEU A 69 -3.77 -4.09 -1.87
CA LEU A 69 -4.83 -4.60 -0.99
C LEU A 69 -6.23 -4.39 -1.57
N GLN A 70 -6.43 -3.28 -2.30
CA GLN A 70 -7.69 -3.00 -2.98
C GLN A 70 -7.98 -4.07 -4.05
N GLN A 71 -6.97 -4.43 -4.84
CA GLN A 71 -7.09 -5.42 -5.92
C GLN A 71 -7.02 -6.88 -5.42
N LEU A 72 -6.53 -7.09 -4.21
CA LEU A 72 -6.26 -8.44 -3.71
C LEU A 72 -7.55 -9.26 -3.55
N GLU A 73 -7.53 -10.44 -4.15
CA GLU A 73 -8.45 -11.56 -3.93
C GLU A 73 -7.66 -12.69 -3.24
N PRO A 74 -7.76 -12.85 -1.91
CA PRO A 74 -6.94 -13.81 -1.18
C PRO A 74 -7.28 -15.27 -1.51
N ILE A 75 -6.29 -16.02 -1.99
CA ILE A 75 -6.37 -17.47 -2.20
C ILE A 75 -5.42 -18.15 -1.22
N THR A 76 -5.94 -19.11 -0.44
CA THR A 76 -5.15 -19.77 0.61
C THR A 76 -3.98 -20.54 0.01
N GLY A 77 -2.76 -20.25 0.49
CA GLY A 77 -1.54 -20.92 0.04
C GLY A 77 -0.91 -20.32 -1.23
N GLN A 78 -1.49 -19.26 -1.81
CA GLN A 78 -0.97 -18.59 -2.99
C GLN A 78 -0.44 -17.19 -2.65
N VAL A 79 0.73 -16.84 -3.21
CA VAL A 79 1.28 -15.48 -3.16
C VAL A 79 0.76 -14.70 -4.36
N SER A 80 -0.03 -13.65 -4.12
CA SER A 80 -0.58 -12.79 -5.18
C SER A 80 0.16 -11.46 -5.35
N VAL A 81 0.95 -11.04 -4.36
CA VAL A 81 1.67 -9.76 -4.34
C VAL A 81 3.09 -9.99 -3.86
N LEU A 82 4.07 -9.46 -4.61
CA LEU A 82 5.49 -9.45 -4.24
C LEU A 82 5.98 -8.00 -4.22
N VAL A 83 6.57 -7.59 -3.10
CA VAL A 83 7.24 -6.29 -2.97
C VAL A 83 8.71 -6.52 -2.66
N MET A 84 9.59 -5.83 -3.39
CA MET A 84 11.04 -5.91 -3.19
C MET A 84 11.61 -4.53 -2.87
N CYS A 85 12.62 -4.49 -2.01
CA CYS A 85 13.34 -3.26 -1.68
C CYS A 85 14.80 -3.56 -1.28
N HIS A 86 15.64 -2.53 -1.28
CA HIS A 86 17.09 -2.69 -1.14
C HIS A 86 17.62 -2.94 0.28
N THR A 87 16.82 -2.70 1.33
CA THR A 87 17.27 -2.76 2.73
C THR A 87 16.31 -3.58 3.57
N ARG A 88 16.85 -4.25 4.59
CA ARG A 88 16.10 -5.15 5.49
C ARG A 88 15.08 -4.37 6.32
N GLU A 89 15.49 -3.22 6.79
CA GLU A 89 14.72 -2.30 7.62
C GLU A 89 13.52 -1.77 6.84
N LEU A 90 13.72 -1.43 5.57
CA LEU A 90 12.62 -0.98 4.71
C LEU A 90 11.64 -2.11 4.41
N ALA A 91 12.14 -3.35 4.18
CA ALA A 91 11.27 -4.50 3.97
C ALA A 91 10.37 -4.74 5.19
N PHE A 92 10.95 -4.68 6.40
CA PHE A 92 10.21 -4.82 7.64
C PHE A 92 9.21 -3.67 7.86
N GLN A 93 9.59 -2.43 7.56
CA GLN A 93 8.67 -1.30 7.63
C GLN A 93 7.49 -1.46 6.66
N ILE A 94 7.74 -1.89 5.43
CA ILE A 94 6.68 -2.14 4.44
C ILE A 94 5.74 -3.24 4.91
N SER A 95 6.24 -4.34 5.47
CA SER A 95 5.37 -5.40 5.98
C SER A 95 4.48 -4.92 7.13
N LYS A 96 5.00 -4.06 8.01
CA LYS A 96 4.18 -3.41 9.05
C LYS A 96 3.13 -2.46 8.49
N GLU A 97 3.40 -1.74 7.41
CA GLU A 97 2.36 -0.96 6.72
C GLU A 97 1.26 -1.85 6.15
N TYR A 98 1.61 -2.98 5.53
CA TYR A 98 0.60 -3.96 5.11
C TYR A 98 -0.23 -4.47 6.28
N GLU A 99 0.38 -4.86 7.40
CA GLU A 99 -0.35 -5.29 8.60
C GLU A 99 -1.31 -4.20 9.13
N ARG A 100 -0.88 -2.94 9.16
CA ARG A 100 -1.70 -1.81 9.61
C ARG A 100 -2.92 -1.60 8.71
N PHE A 101 -2.72 -1.55 7.40
CA PHE A 101 -3.82 -1.30 6.46
C PHE A 101 -4.73 -2.53 6.23
N SER A 102 -4.22 -3.75 6.46
CA SER A 102 -5.02 -4.98 6.40
C SER A 102 -5.65 -5.39 7.73
N LYS A 103 -5.61 -4.51 8.76
CA LYS A 103 -6.19 -4.75 10.11
C LYS A 103 -7.61 -5.32 10.09
N TYR A 104 -8.43 -4.92 9.12
CA TYR A 104 -9.82 -5.34 8.97
C TYR A 104 -10.05 -6.38 7.86
N MET A 105 -8.98 -7.02 7.37
CA MET A 105 -9.00 -8.02 6.29
C MET A 105 -8.41 -9.35 6.80
N PRO A 106 -9.15 -10.16 7.58
CA PRO A 106 -8.60 -11.31 8.30
C PRO A 106 -8.07 -12.44 7.41
N SER A 107 -8.46 -12.49 6.14
CA SER A 107 -7.97 -13.45 5.15
C SER A 107 -6.60 -13.07 4.56
N VAL A 108 -6.16 -11.82 4.74
CA VAL A 108 -4.88 -11.33 4.22
C VAL A 108 -3.75 -11.78 5.16
N LYS A 109 -2.71 -12.36 4.56
CA LYS A 109 -1.49 -12.76 5.26
C LYS A 109 -0.30 -12.05 4.62
N VAL A 110 0.62 -11.60 5.47
CA VAL A 110 1.82 -10.85 5.07
C VAL A 110 3.03 -11.55 5.67
N ALA A 111 4.05 -11.77 4.86
CA ALA A 111 5.35 -12.28 5.30
C ALA A 111 6.46 -11.38 4.75
N VAL A 112 7.61 -11.36 5.42
CA VAL A 112 8.77 -10.58 5.01
C VAL A 112 10.02 -11.44 5.13
N PHE A 113 10.85 -11.40 4.10
CA PHE A 113 12.07 -12.20 4.03
C PHE A 113 13.26 -11.32 3.73
N PHE A 114 14.37 -11.56 4.42
CA PHE A 114 15.66 -10.92 4.15
C PHE A 114 16.81 -11.72 4.77
N GLY A 115 18.02 -11.51 4.25
CA GLY A 115 19.22 -12.20 4.75
C GLY A 115 19.50 -11.93 6.23
N GLY A 116 20.25 -12.84 6.87
CA GLY A 116 20.60 -12.76 8.29
C GLY A 116 19.57 -13.39 9.24
N LEU A 117 18.49 -13.96 8.72
CA LEU A 117 17.60 -14.89 9.42
C LEU A 117 17.78 -16.30 8.85
N SER A 118 17.52 -17.33 9.66
CA SER A 118 17.60 -18.71 9.19
C SER A 118 16.40 -19.04 8.33
N ILE A 119 16.64 -19.48 7.10
CA ILE A 119 15.59 -19.87 6.15
C ILE A 119 14.67 -20.99 6.69
N LYS A 120 15.18 -21.83 7.60
CA LYS A 120 14.38 -22.93 8.21
C LYS A 120 13.30 -22.45 9.19
N LYS A 121 13.33 -21.18 9.60
CA LYS A 121 12.25 -20.58 10.41
C LYS A 121 11.14 -19.97 9.55
N ASP A 122 11.38 -19.89 8.25
CA ASP A 122 10.54 -19.21 7.25
C ASP A 122 9.82 -20.23 6.31
N GLU A 123 10.11 -21.54 6.46
CA GLU A 123 9.36 -22.70 5.93
C GLU A 123 8.17 -23.05 6.83
#